data_AF-A0AA36EJ28-F1
#
_entry.id   AF-A0AA36EJ28-F1
#
_cell.length_a   1.000
_cell.length_b   1.000
_cell.length_c   1.000
_cell.angle_alpha   90.00
_cell.angle_beta   90.00
_cell.angle_gamma   90.00
#
_symmetry.space_group_name_H-M   'P 1'
#
loop_
_entity.id
_entity.type
_entity.pdbx_description
1 polymer ?
#
loop_
_entity_poly.entity_id
_entity_poly.type
_entity_poly.pdbx_seq_one_letter_code
_entity_poly.pdbx_strand_id
1 'polypeptide(L)'
;MWKLCCHSEDIYACVESAEAIPIFLWFLKTGGTKGQEASGKALRKLIRMADAVTINQLLALLWGDTPKSKAHKIEVLGHVFTMASHYDLVQKGSDAYKGLRSLVRILNSSNEETLEHVASVLADLFSIRQDICDSLATDEVVHP
;
A
#
# COMPACT_ATOMS: atom_id res chain seq x y z
N MET A 1 -4.84 -4.50 26.34
CA MET A 1 -5.57 -5.28 25.31
C MET A 1 -4.62 -5.83 24.22
N TRP A 2 -3.38 -6.24 24.55
CA TRP A 2 -2.33 -6.63 23.57
C TRP A 2 -1.88 -8.10 23.69
N LYS A 3 -2.61 -8.97 24.41
CA LYS A 3 -2.18 -10.35 24.64
C LYS A 3 -2.93 -11.42 23.84
N LEU A 4 -3.61 -11.04 22.75
CA LEU A 4 -4.40 -11.98 21.96
C LEU A 4 -3.82 -12.34 20.59
N CYS A 5 -2.84 -11.62 20.04
CA CYS A 5 -2.46 -11.79 18.63
C CYS A 5 -1.31 -12.78 18.34
N CYS A 6 -0.96 -13.70 19.25
CA CYS A 6 0.16 -14.62 18.98
C CYS A 6 -0.23 -16.05 18.61
N HIS A 7 -1.42 -16.56 18.92
CA HIS A 7 -1.77 -17.95 18.57
C HIS A 7 -3.28 -18.11 18.37
N SER A 8 -3.73 -18.12 17.12
CA SER A 8 -4.77 -19.01 16.58
C SER A 8 -5.33 -18.40 15.30
N GLU A 9 -5.45 -19.22 14.25
CA GLU A 9 -6.18 -18.90 13.03
C GLU A 9 -7.66 -18.57 13.31
N ASP A 10 -8.18 -18.92 14.50
CA ASP A 10 -9.55 -18.62 14.97
C ASP A 10 -9.83 -17.13 15.25
N ILE A 11 -8.80 -16.27 15.28
CA ILE A 11 -8.98 -14.82 15.46
C ILE A 11 -9.45 -14.14 14.17
N TYR A 12 -9.22 -14.74 12.99
CA TYR A 12 -9.64 -14.14 11.72
C TYR A 12 -11.15 -13.94 11.64
N ALA A 13 -11.94 -14.89 12.16
CA ALA A 13 -13.40 -14.78 12.18
C ALA A 13 -13.93 -13.66 13.10
N CYS A 14 -13.10 -13.19 14.06
CA CYS A 14 -13.48 -12.11 14.99
C CYS A 14 -12.97 -10.72 14.53
N VAL A 15 -11.91 -10.69 13.70
CA VAL A 15 -11.35 -9.47 13.09
C VAL A 15 -11.90 -9.21 11.67
N GLU A 16 -12.68 -10.13 11.12
CA GLU A 16 -13.61 -9.91 9.99
C GLU A 16 -14.78 -8.98 10.34
N SER A 17 -14.71 -8.26 11.47
CA SER A 17 -15.56 -7.12 11.71
C SER A 17 -15.21 -6.03 10.70
N ALA A 18 -16.21 -5.53 9.97
CA ALA A 18 -16.12 -4.46 8.98
C ALA A 18 -15.51 -3.12 9.50
N GLU A 19 -15.04 -3.10 10.75
CA GLU A 19 -14.48 -1.97 11.48
C GLU A 19 -12.96 -2.10 11.74
N ALA A 20 -12.34 -3.25 11.46
CA ALA A 20 -10.92 -3.46 11.78
C ALA A 20 -9.97 -2.62 10.89
N ILE A 21 -10.24 -2.52 9.59
CA ILE A 21 -9.40 -1.75 8.65
C ILE A 21 -9.31 -0.27 9.07
N PRO A 22 -10.42 0.46 9.31
CA PRO A 22 -10.37 1.82 9.82
C PRO A 22 -9.53 2.00 11.10
N ILE A 23 -9.61 1.06 12.04
CA ILE A 23 -8.84 1.10 13.30
C ILE A 23 -7.34 1.00 13.01
N PHE A 24 -6.93 0.04 12.19
CA PHE A 24 -5.50 -0.11 11.85
C PHE A 24 -4.98 1.02 10.97
N LEU A 25 -5.80 1.61 10.10
CA LEU A 25 -5.44 2.84 9.36
C LEU A 25 -5.23 4.02 10.32
N TRP A 26 -6.05 4.13 11.37
CA TRP A 26 -5.87 5.14 12.40
C TRP A 26 -4.56 4.91 13.17
N PHE A 27 -4.26 3.69 13.61
CA PHE A 27 -2.98 3.39 14.27
C PHE A 27 -1.76 3.55 13.35
N LEU A 28 -1.91 3.31 12.05
CA LEU A 28 -0.87 3.59 11.07
C LEU A 28 -0.56 5.11 11.00
N LYS A 29 -1.56 5.96 11.27
CA LYS A 29 -1.42 7.42 11.32
C LYS A 29 -0.90 7.94 12.66
N THR A 30 -1.36 7.39 13.78
CA THR A 30 -1.16 8.00 15.11
C THR A 30 -0.30 7.16 16.05
N GLY A 31 -0.09 5.87 15.75
CA GLY A 31 0.70 4.98 16.57
C GLY A 31 2.17 5.39 16.61
N GLY A 32 2.89 5.01 17.68
CA GLY A 32 4.35 5.04 17.68
C GLY A 32 4.92 3.98 16.72
N THR A 33 6.25 3.95 16.52
CA THR A 33 6.93 3.06 15.55
C THR A 33 6.46 1.60 15.60
N LYS A 34 6.42 1.00 16.80
CA LYS A 34 5.93 -0.39 16.98
C LYS A 34 4.44 -0.56 16.65
N GLY A 35 3.62 0.46 16.94
CA GLY A 35 2.19 0.45 16.64
C GLY A 35 1.92 0.54 15.14
N GLN A 36 2.70 1.37 14.43
CA GLN A 36 2.62 1.48 12.97
C GLN A 36 3.06 0.19 12.29
N GLU A 37 4.16 -0.42 12.74
CA GLU A 37 4.65 -1.69 12.21
C GLU A 37 3.60 -2.81 12.37
N ALA A 38 3.05 -2.94 13.58
CA ALA A 38 1.99 -3.92 13.86
C ALA A 38 0.75 -3.67 13.00
N SER A 39 0.36 -2.41 12.83
CA SER A 39 -0.79 -2.01 12.01
C SER A 39 -0.54 -2.30 10.52
N GLY A 40 0.65 -2.02 10.00
CA GLY A 40 1.02 -2.36 8.63
C GLY A 40 1.00 -3.86 8.37
N LYS A 41 1.46 -4.68 9.32
CA LYS A 41 1.34 -6.15 9.25
C LYS A 41 -0.11 -6.63 9.29
N ALA A 42 -0.96 -6.02 10.13
CA ALA A 42 -2.37 -6.36 10.22
C ALA A 42 -3.13 -5.97 8.93
N LEU A 43 -2.90 -4.77 8.40
CA LEU A 43 -3.52 -4.30 7.17
C LEU A 43 -3.18 -5.19 5.97
N ARG A 44 -1.93 -5.62 5.82
CA ARG A 44 -1.52 -6.58 4.77
C ARG A 44 -2.14 -7.98 4.93
N LYS A 45 -2.73 -8.30 6.08
CA LYS A 45 -3.46 -9.56 6.29
C LYS A 45 -4.96 -9.39 6.08
N LEU A 46 -5.50 -8.21 6.36
CA LEU A 46 -6.94 -7.93 6.32
C LEU A 46 -7.41 -7.39 4.97
N ILE A 47 -6.61 -6.58 4.29
CA ILE A 47 -6.97 -6.05 2.97
C ILE A 47 -6.87 -7.21 1.96
N ARG A 48 -8.01 -7.56 1.36
CA ARG A 48 -8.11 -8.65 0.37
C ARG A 48 -8.47 -8.17 -1.03
N MET A 49 -8.72 -6.87 -1.20
CA MET A 49 -9.10 -6.26 -2.46
C MET A 49 -8.52 -4.85 -2.55
N ALA A 50 -8.20 -4.44 -3.77
CA ALA A 50 -7.73 -3.09 -4.05
C ALA A 50 -8.91 -2.15 -4.35
N ASP A 51 -9.73 -1.88 -3.34
CA ASP A 51 -10.87 -0.96 -3.49
C ASP A 51 -10.43 0.51 -3.43
N ALA A 52 -11.20 1.36 -4.11
CA ALA A 52 -10.93 2.79 -4.22
C ALA A 52 -10.90 3.51 -2.86
N VAL A 53 -11.71 3.08 -1.89
CA VAL A 53 -11.79 3.72 -0.57
C VAL A 53 -10.50 3.48 0.19
N THR A 54 -10.05 2.23 0.27
CA THR A 54 -8.80 1.83 0.94
C THR A 54 -7.60 2.51 0.29
N ILE A 55 -7.51 2.51 -1.05
CA ILE A 55 -6.41 3.17 -1.78
C ILE A 55 -6.37 4.67 -1.45
N ASN A 56 -7.50 5.36 -1.56
CA ASN A 56 -7.55 6.81 -1.33
C ASN A 56 -7.26 7.18 0.14
N GLN A 57 -7.69 6.36 1.10
CA GLN A 57 -7.32 6.54 2.51
C GLN A 57 -5.81 6.38 2.73
N LEU A 58 -5.20 5.35 2.16
CA LEU A 58 -3.76 5.12 2.26
C LEU A 58 -2.95 6.23 1.57
N LEU A 59 -3.41 6.73 0.43
CA LEU A 59 -2.80 7.88 -0.24
C LEU A 59 -2.90 9.15 0.62
N ALA A 60 -4.05 9.42 1.22
CA ALA A 60 -4.20 10.54 2.15
C ALA A 60 -3.23 10.42 3.34
N LEU A 61 -3.02 9.21 3.87
CA LEU A 61 -2.00 8.96 4.90
C LEU A 61 -0.58 9.20 4.38
N LEU A 62 -0.27 8.75 3.16
CA LEU A 62 1.07 8.87 2.54
C LEU A 62 1.46 10.34 2.33
N TRP A 63 0.51 11.18 1.96
CA TRP A 63 0.72 12.61 1.75
C TRP A 63 0.61 13.44 3.02
N GLY A 64 0.06 12.90 4.11
CA GLY A 64 0.03 13.58 5.40
C GLY A 64 1.41 13.69 6.05
N ASP A 65 1.56 14.72 6.90
CA ASP A 65 2.83 15.04 7.60
C ASP A 65 3.16 14.11 8.76
N THR A 66 2.18 13.31 9.20
CA THR A 66 2.32 12.41 10.35
C THR A 66 1.96 10.97 10.00
N PRO A 67 2.71 9.99 10.51
CA PRO A 67 4.08 10.08 11.03
C PRO A 67 5.10 10.55 9.97
N LYS A 68 6.29 10.99 10.43
CA LYS A 68 7.40 11.43 9.56
C LYS A 68 7.88 10.32 8.63
N SER A 69 8.03 9.10 9.15
CA SER A 69 8.33 7.92 8.31
C SER A 69 7.09 7.52 7.52
N LYS A 70 7.28 7.24 6.23
CA LYS A 70 6.23 6.79 5.31
C LYS A 70 6.29 5.30 5.03
N ALA A 71 7.28 4.59 5.59
CA ALA A 71 7.62 3.21 5.29
C ALA A 71 6.41 2.27 5.29
N HIS A 72 5.72 2.14 6.42
CA HIS A 72 4.59 1.22 6.54
C HIS A 72 3.38 1.60 5.67
N LYS A 73 3.20 2.88 5.34
CA LYS A 73 2.14 3.32 4.41
C LYS A 73 2.45 2.86 2.99
N ILE A 74 3.72 2.98 2.59
CA ILE A 74 4.24 2.53 1.29
C ILE A 74 4.13 1.01 1.19
N GLU A 75 4.54 0.27 2.22
CA GLU A 75 4.45 -1.20 2.27
C GLU A 75 2.99 -1.70 2.12
N VAL A 76 2.05 -1.05 2.81
CA VAL A 76 0.63 -1.42 2.70
C VAL A 76 0.10 -1.09 1.31
N LEU A 77 0.40 0.08 0.74
CA LEU A 77 0.01 0.43 -0.65
C LEU A 77 0.57 -0.56 -1.67
N GLY A 78 1.85 -0.92 -1.55
CA GLY A 78 2.47 -1.94 -2.39
C GLY A 78 1.71 -3.25 -2.36
N HIS A 79 1.38 -3.73 -1.17
CA HIS A 79 0.56 -4.92 -1.00
C HIS A 79 -0.82 -4.78 -1.68
N VAL A 80 -1.52 -3.66 -1.48
CA VAL A 80 -2.80 -3.42 -2.16
C VAL A 80 -2.66 -3.50 -3.68
N PHE A 81 -1.60 -2.94 -4.26
CA PHE A 81 -1.38 -2.99 -5.71
C PHE A 81 -1.07 -4.38 -6.24
N THR A 82 -0.49 -5.28 -5.43
CA THR A 82 -0.36 -6.70 -5.85
C THR A 82 -1.72 -7.35 -6.12
N MET A 83 -2.79 -6.88 -5.46
CA MET A 83 -4.16 -7.41 -5.56
C MET A 83 -5.03 -6.65 -6.58
N ALA A 84 -4.59 -5.50 -7.09
CA ALA A 84 -5.35 -4.72 -8.05
C ALA A 84 -5.40 -5.42 -9.41
N SER A 85 -6.51 -5.26 -10.15
CA SER A 85 -6.59 -5.82 -11.49
C SER A 85 -5.55 -5.17 -12.41
N HIS A 86 -5.10 -5.90 -13.44
CA HIS A 86 -4.23 -5.32 -14.47
C HIS A 86 -4.87 -4.06 -15.08
N TYR A 87 -6.15 -4.14 -15.44
CA TYR A 87 -6.92 -3.03 -15.99
C TYR A 87 -6.84 -1.79 -15.09
N ASP A 88 -7.08 -1.93 -13.80
CA ASP A 88 -7.03 -0.78 -12.88
C ASP A 88 -5.61 -0.23 -12.74
N LEU A 89 -4.56 -1.04 -12.81
CA LEU A 89 -3.19 -0.55 -12.67
C LEU A 89 -2.68 0.19 -13.91
N VAL A 90 -3.24 -0.07 -15.10
CA VAL A 90 -2.83 0.57 -16.37
C VAL A 90 -3.81 1.65 -16.85
N GLN A 91 -5.08 1.59 -16.45
CA GLN A 91 -6.11 2.52 -16.90
C GLN A 91 -5.92 3.91 -16.28
N LYS A 92 -5.54 4.88 -17.13
CA LYS A 92 -5.46 6.29 -16.75
C LYS A 92 -6.77 6.75 -16.11
N GLY A 93 -6.69 7.17 -14.85
CA GLY A 93 -7.82 7.73 -14.10
C GLY A 93 -8.39 6.84 -12.98
N SER A 94 -8.10 5.53 -12.99
CA SER A 94 -8.46 4.65 -11.86
C SER A 94 -7.72 5.06 -10.57
N ASP A 95 -8.25 4.68 -9.41
CA ASP A 95 -7.60 4.94 -8.13
C ASP A 95 -6.29 4.16 -7.98
N ALA A 96 -6.23 2.91 -8.46
CA ALA A 96 -5.02 2.10 -8.43
C ALA A 96 -3.91 2.69 -9.30
N TYR A 97 -4.23 3.14 -10.52
CA TYR A 97 -3.28 3.84 -11.40
C TYR A 97 -2.75 5.13 -10.75
N LYS A 98 -3.63 5.97 -10.20
CA LYS A 98 -3.24 7.20 -9.49
C LYS A 98 -2.34 6.89 -8.29
N GLY A 99 -2.64 5.82 -7.56
CA GLY A 99 -1.86 5.36 -6.43
C GLY A 99 -0.46 4.89 -6.84
N LEU A 100 -0.38 4.05 -7.87
CA LEU A 100 0.90 3.59 -8.43
C LEU A 100 1.75 4.77 -8.92
N ARG A 101 1.16 5.70 -9.68
CA ARG A 101 1.85 6.93 -10.13
C ARG A 101 2.30 7.81 -8.97
N SER A 102 1.60 7.79 -7.83
CA SER A 102 2.01 8.51 -6.63
C SER A 102 3.29 7.93 -6.03
N LEU A 103 3.43 6.59 -5.99
CA LEU A 103 4.67 5.95 -5.58
C LEU A 103 5.82 6.31 -6.54
N VAL A 104 5.60 6.21 -7.85
CA VAL A 104 6.61 6.62 -8.85
C VAL A 104 7.03 8.08 -8.66
N ARG A 105 6.09 8.99 -8.34
CA ARG A 105 6.43 10.40 -8.08
C ARG A 105 7.35 10.57 -6.86
N ILE A 106 7.19 9.76 -5.82
CA ILE A 106 7.99 9.81 -4.58
C ILE A 106 9.45 9.41 -4.82
N LEU A 107 9.76 8.66 -5.88
CA LEU A 107 11.15 8.40 -6.28
C LEU A 107 11.95 9.68 -6.60
N ASN A 108 11.27 10.83 -6.77
CA ASN A 108 11.91 12.13 -6.93
C ASN A 108 12.00 12.93 -5.61
N SER A 109 11.66 12.34 -4.46
CA SER A 109 11.73 13.01 -3.16
C SER A 109 13.17 13.00 -2.61
N SER A 110 13.53 14.01 -1.83
CA SER A 110 14.83 14.09 -1.15
C SER A 110 14.89 13.30 0.17
N ASN A 111 13.85 12.54 0.53
CA ASN A 111 13.83 11.73 1.75
C ASN A 111 14.33 10.31 1.44
N GLU A 112 15.58 10.03 1.81
CA GLU A 112 16.26 8.76 1.50
C GLU A 112 15.52 7.53 2.04
N GLU A 113 15.08 7.55 3.30
CA GLU A 113 14.30 6.45 3.89
C GLU A 113 13.03 6.17 3.07
N THR A 114 12.30 7.23 2.74
CA THR A 114 11.06 7.10 1.94
C THR A 114 11.37 6.58 0.54
N LEU A 115 12.45 7.06 -0.07
CA LEU A 115 12.89 6.66 -1.40
C LEU A 115 13.29 5.19 -1.44
N GLU A 116 14.06 4.71 -0.47
CA GLU A 116 14.46 3.30 -0.33
C GLU A 116 13.23 2.40 -0.24
N HIS A 117 12.27 2.73 0.64
CA HIS A 117 11.05 1.93 0.78
C HIS A 117 10.20 1.92 -0.50
N VAL A 118 10.05 3.05 -1.18
CA VAL A 118 9.32 3.10 -2.46
C VAL A 118 10.03 2.27 -3.54
N ALA A 119 11.35 2.42 -3.66
CA ALA A 119 12.13 1.67 -4.65
C ALA A 119 12.02 0.16 -4.41
N SER A 120 12.18 -0.28 -3.15
CA SER A 120 12.01 -1.69 -2.78
C SER A 120 10.60 -2.20 -3.10
N VAL A 121 9.55 -1.46 -2.72
CA VAL A 121 8.16 -1.87 -2.95
C VAL A 121 7.81 -1.91 -4.44
N LEU A 122 8.30 -0.97 -5.24
CA LEU A 122 8.08 -1.00 -6.69
C LEU A 122 8.85 -2.14 -7.35
N ALA A 123 10.08 -2.42 -6.93
CA ALA A 123 10.85 -3.57 -7.42
C ALA A 123 10.13 -4.89 -7.12
N ASP A 124 9.64 -5.07 -5.89
CA ASP A 124 8.87 -6.25 -5.49
C ASP A 124 7.57 -6.36 -6.29
N LEU A 125 6.82 -5.25 -6.42
CA LEU A 125 5.57 -5.22 -7.19
C LEU A 125 5.80 -5.65 -8.63
N PHE A 126 6.79 -5.08 -9.31
CA PHE A 126 7.10 -5.41 -10.71
C PHE A 126 7.67 -6.81 -10.86
N SER A 127 8.37 -7.34 -9.86
CA SER A 127 8.78 -8.75 -9.85
C SER A 127 7.57 -9.69 -9.78
N ILE A 128 6.56 -9.36 -8.96
CA ILE A 128 5.35 -10.17 -8.77
C ILE A 128 4.37 -10.02 -9.94
N ARG A 129 4.29 -8.83 -10.53
CA ARG A 129 3.30 -8.43 -11.54
C ARG A 129 3.98 -8.07 -12.86
N GLN A 130 4.54 -9.09 -13.51
CA GLN A 130 5.18 -8.96 -14.83
C GLN A 130 4.21 -8.42 -15.90
N ASP A 131 2.90 -8.68 -15.75
CA ASP A 131 1.84 -8.14 -16.62
C ASP A 131 1.80 -6.61 -16.67
N ILE A 132 2.28 -5.93 -15.61
CA ILE A 132 2.39 -4.47 -15.58
C ILE A 132 3.66 -4.01 -16.30
N CYS A 133 4.76 -4.75 -16.20
CA CYS A 133 6.02 -4.42 -16.88
C CYS A 133 5.85 -4.43 -18.40
N ASP A 134 5.19 -5.47 -18.91
CA ASP A 134 4.97 -5.65 -20.34
C ASP A 134 4.10 -4.54 -20.94
N SER A 135 3.11 -4.04 -20.19
CA SER A 135 2.22 -2.96 -20.65
C SER A 135 2.89 -1.59 -20.60
N LEU A 136 3.69 -1.29 -19.56
CA LEU A 136 4.43 -0.03 -19.44
C LEU A 136 5.53 0.11 -20.51
N ALA A 137 6.18 -0.98 -20.91
CA ALA A 137 7.19 -0.98 -21.97
C ALA A 137 6.62 -0.62 -23.35
N THR A 138 5.31 -0.78 -23.56
CA THR A 138 4.66 -0.48 -24.84
C THR A 138 4.18 0.97 -24.98
N ASP A 139 4.04 1.73 -23.88
CA ASP A 139 3.61 3.15 -23.91
C ASP A 139 4.78 4.08 -24.34
N GLU A 140 6.04 3.60 -24.35
CA GLU A 140 7.21 4.36 -24.87
C GLU A 140 7.44 4.21 -26.38
N VAL A 141 6.74 3.31 -27.09
CA VAL A 141 6.99 3.02 -28.51
C VAL A 141 6.06 3.78 -29.48
N VAL A 142 5.15 4.63 -28.97
CA VAL A 142 4.21 5.39 -29.82
C VAL A 142 4.47 6.89 -29.72
N HIS A 143 5.62 7.34 -30.20
CA HIS A 143 5.80 8.69 -30.74
C HIS A 143 6.89 8.67 -31.84
N PRO A 144 6.53 8.63 -33.14
CA PRO A 144 7.43 9.01 -34.23
C PRO A 144 7.68 10.52 -34.28
#